data_AF-A0A2U2DGA5-F1
#
_entry.id   AF-A0A2U2DGA5-F1
#
_cell.length_a   1.000
_cell.length_b   1.000
_cell.length_c   1.000
_cell.angle_alpha   90.00
_cell.angle_beta   90.00
_cell.angle_gamma   90.00
#
_symmetry.space_group_name_H-M   'P 1'
#
loop_
_entity.id
_entity.type
_entity.pdbx_description
1 polymer ?
#
loop_
_entity_poly.entity_id
_entity_poly.type
_entity_poly.pdbx_seq_one_letter_code
_entity_poly.pdbx_strand_id
1 'polypeptide(L)'
;MTTITETALNWSVAGDRQAPHGLDEVLLLLNKARLSIPAEYRSTAEIDFEPYFDCAGDSYPQIRITYERPATEQEAATLVASERAHWGDQLNQARSRVDYCLAQIDGLGEGRA
;
A
#
# COMPACT_ATOMS: atom_id res chain seq x y z
N MET A 1 1.69 -19.43 -2.17
CA MET A 1 1.80 -18.85 -3.52
C MET A 1 1.61 -17.36 -3.35
N THR A 2 2.58 -16.53 -3.76
CA THR A 2 2.50 -15.08 -3.58
C THR A 2 1.39 -14.51 -4.46
N THR A 3 0.49 -13.75 -3.86
CA THR A 3 -0.58 -13.03 -4.56
C THR A 3 -0.28 -11.54 -4.56
N ILE A 4 -0.84 -10.84 -5.54
CA ILE A 4 -0.80 -9.38 -5.65
C ILE A 4 -2.23 -8.89 -5.75
N THR A 5 -2.50 -7.81 -5.04
CA THR A 5 -3.75 -7.06 -5.13
C THR A 5 -3.67 -6.12 -6.33
N GLU A 6 -4.54 -6.33 -7.30
CA GLU A 6 -4.72 -5.46 -8.46
C GLU A 6 -5.90 -4.53 -8.26
N THR A 7 -5.83 -3.33 -8.84
CA THR A 7 -6.94 -2.37 -8.81
C THR A 7 -7.66 -2.35 -10.14
N ALA A 8 -8.93 -2.76 -10.15
CA ALA A 8 -9.78 -2.73 -11.33
C ALA A 8 -10.46 -1.36 -11.54
N LEU A 9 -10.74 -0.65 -10.45
CA LEU A 9 -11.35 0.67 -10.45
C LEU A 9 -10.96 1.44 -9.19
N ASN A 10 -10.69 2.73 -9.34
CA ASN A 10 -10.47 3.63 -8.22
C ASN A 10 -11.15 4.98 -8.49
N TRP A 11 -12.12 5.32 -7.66
CA TRP A 11 -12.69 6.66 -7.58
C TRP A 11 -12.16 7.34 -6.33
N SER A 12 -11.35 8.38 -6.49
CA SER A 12 -10.93 9.26 -5.40
C SER A 12 -10.39 10.57 -5.97
N VAL A 13 -10.10 11.55 -5.11
CA VAL A 13 -9.45 12.80 -5.52
C VAL A 13 -8.05 12.58 -6.12
N ALA A 14 -7.37 11.52 -5.68
CA ALA A 14 -6.08 11.09 -6.22
C ALA A 14 -6.19 9.92 -7.22
N GLY A 15 -7.41 9.48 -7.54
CA GLY A 15 -7.67 8.33 -8.41
C GLY A 15 -7.76 8.72 -9.88
N ASP A 16 -7.92 7.72 -10.73
CA ASP A 16 -7.96 7.92 -12.20
C ASP A 16 -9.28 8.58 -12.66
N ARG A 17 -10.31 8.59 -11.81
CA ARG A 17 -11.67 8.98 -12.16
C ARG A 17 -12.40 9.60 -10.97
N GLN A 18 -13.19 10.64 -11.25
CA GLN A 18 -14.15 11.17 -10.29
C GLN A 18 -15.35 10.21 -10.17
N ALA A 19 -15.89 10.05 -8.95
CA ALA A 19 -17.09 9.24 -8.75
C ALA A 19 -18.28 9.87 -9.48
N PRO A 20 -19.05 9.11 -10.28
CA PRO A 20 -20.25 9.62 -10.91
C PRO A 20 -21.32 9.95 -9.87
N HIS A 21 -22.19 10.91 -10.19
CA HIS A 21 -23.27 11.33 -9.29
C HIS A 21 -24.59 10.57 -9.51
N GLY A 22 -24.81 10.00 -10.71
CA GLY A 22 -26.03 9.28 -11.05
C GLY A 22 -25.98 7.82 -10.63
N LEU A 23 -27.04 7.32 -9.98
CA LEU A 23 -27.10 5.92 -9.51
C LEU A 23 -26.94 4.91 -10.67
N ASP A 24 -27.63 5.12 -11.78
CA ASP A 24 -27.54 4.21 -12.94
C ASP A 24 -26.14 4.22 -13.57
N GLU A 25 -25.48 5.37 -13.54
CA GLU A 25 -24.10 5.50 -14.01
C GLU A 25 -23.12 4.76 -13.10
N VAL A 26 -23.29 4.87 -11.77
CA VAL A 26 -22.54 4.08 -10.79
C VAL A 26 -22.70 2.59 -11.08
N LEU A 27 -23.94 2.11 -11.18
CA LEU A 27 -24.22 0.68 -11.40
C LEU A 27 -23.61 0.17 -12.71
N LEU A 28 -23.69 0.96 -13.79
CA LEU A 28 -23.08 0.62 -15.07
C LEU A 28 -21.55 0.52 -14.95
N LEU A 29 -20.90 1.47 -14.28
CA LEU A 29 -19.45 1.46 -14.12
C LEU A 29 -18.96 0.34 -13.20
N LEU A 30 -19.68 0.05 -12.11
CA LEU A 30 -19.38 -1.10 -11.24
C LEU A 30 -19.47 -2.42 -12.03
N ASN A 31 -20.50 -2.57 -12.86
CA ASN A 31 -20.62 -3.76 -13.70
C ASN A 31 -19.50 -3.85 -14.74
N LYS A 32 -19.12 -2.74 -15.38
CA LYS A 32 -17.98 -2.70 -16.31
C LYS A 32 -16.67 -3.09 -15.60
N ALA A 33 -16.42 -2.57 -14.41
CA ALA A 33 -15.24 -2.89 -13.61
C ALA A 33 -15.21 -4.38 -13.22
N ARG A 34 -16.35 -4.95 -12.82
CA ARG A 34 -16.47 -6.38 -12.56
C ARG A 34 -16.15 -7.22 -13.81
N LEU A 35 -16.61 -6.79 -14.97
CA LEU A 35 -16.38 -7.51 -16.23
C LEU A 35 -14.93 -7.40 -16.72
N SER A 36 -14.21 -6.32 -16.41
CA SER A 36 -12.78 -6.19 -16.73
C SER A 36 -11.87 -7.08 -15.90
N ILE A 37 -12.33 -7.55 -14.73
CA ILE A 37 -11.58 -8.53 -13.93
C ILE A 37 -11.65 -9.89 -14.64
N PRO A 38 -10.51 -10.60 -14.80
CA PRO A 38 -10.48 -11.96 -15.35
C PRO A 38 -11.42 -12.90 -14.60
N ALA A 39 -12.12 -13.78 -15.33
CA ALA A 39 -13.23 -14.55 -14.78
C ALA A 39 -12.83 -15.43 -13.58
N GLU A 40 -11.62 -15.99 -13.64
CA GLU A 40 -10.99 -16.80 -12.61
C GLU A 40 -10.67 -16.05 -11.30
N TYR A 41 -10.58 -14.72 -11.33
CA TYR A 41 -10.28 -13.89 -10.16
C TYR A 41 -11.48 -13.06 -9.69
N ARG A 42 -12.64 -13.13 -10.37
CA ARG A 42 -13.82 -12.35 -9.98
C ARG A 42 -14.37 -12.70 -8.59
N SER A 43 -14.13 -13.92 -8.10
CA SER A 43 -14.58 -14.35 -6.78
C SER A 43 -13.75 -13.78 -5.63
N THR A 44 -12.55 -13.26 -5.93
CA THR A 44 -11.69 -12.58 -4.95
C THR A 44 -11.81 -11.06 -5.04
N ALA A 45 -12.74 -10.56 -5.87
CA ALA A 45 -12.92 -9.14 -6.05
C ALA A 45 -13.67 -8.53 -4.86
N GLU A 46 -13.14 -7.45 -4.31
CA GLU A 46 -13.69 -6.74 -3.16
C GLU A 46 -13.91 -5.26 -3.51
N ILE A 47 -14.83 -4.62 -2.78
CA ILE A 47 -15.09 -3.18 -2.88
C ILE A 47 -14.76 -2.56 -1.53
N ASP A 48 -13.87 -1.58 -1.56
CA ASP A 48 -13.41 -0.80 -0.42
C ASP A 48 -13.94 0.64 -0.51
N PHE A 49 -14.31 1.20 0.63
CA PHE A 49 -14.83 2.56 0.81
C PHE A 49 -13.93 3.41 1.72
N GLU A 50 -12.73 2.92 2.07
CA GLU A 50 -11.79 3.65 2.90
C GLU A 50 -11.45 5.01 2.28
N PRO A 51 -11.55 6.11 3.05
CA PRO A 51 -11.28 7.44 2.54
C PRO A 51 -9.79 7.63 2.26
N TYR A 52 -9.50 8.43 1.24
CA TYR A 52 -8.14 8.89 0.96
C TYR A 52 -7.81 10.08 1.87
N PHE A 53 -6.70 10.02 2.59
CA PHE A 53 -6.20 11.14 3.39
C PHE A 53 -5.07 11.85 2.64
N ASP A 54 -5.15 13.17 2.51
CA ASP A 54 -4.05 13.95 1.96
C ASP A 54 -2.96 14.27 3.00
N CYS A 55 -1.89 14.93 2.56
CA CYS A 55 -0.79 15.33 3.43
C CYS A 55 -1.15 16.43 4.44
N ALA A 56 -2.28 17.12 4.27
CA ALA A 56 -2.83 18.06 5.23
C ALA A 56 -3.73 17.38 6.28
N GLY A 57 -4.06 16.09 6.08
CA GLY A 57 -4.92 15.29 6.94
C GLY A 57 -6.40 15.35 6.56
N ASP A 58 -6.75 15.98 5.44
CA ASP A 58 -8.12 16.04 4.95
C ASP A 58 -8.52 14.70 4.32
N SER A 59 -9.72 14.23 4.68
CA SER A 59 -10.27 12.97 4.18
C SER A 59 -11.18 13.19 2.99
N TYR A 60 -10.98 12.44 1.92
CA TYR A 60 -11.79 12.47 0.71
C TYR A 60 -12.49 11.13 0.50
N PRO A 61 -13.77 11.13 0.09
CA PRO A 61 -14.46 9.91 -0.26
C PRO A 61 -13.70 9.13 -1.33
N GLN A 62 -13.58 7.83 -1.13
CA GLN A 62 -12.96 6.93 -2.09
C GLN A 62 -13.78 5.64 -2.21
N ILE A 63 -13.81 5.09 -3.41
CA ILE A 63 -14.29 3.74 -3.69
C ILE A 63 -13.24 3.04 -4.54
N ARG A 64 -12.79 1.86 -4.10
CA ARG A 64 -11.81 1.06 -4.82
C ARG A 64 -12.34 -0.35 -5.03
N ILE A 65 -12.17 -0.88 -6.24
CA ILE A 65 -12.42 -2.29 -6.52
C ILE A 65 -11.08 -2.95 -6.78
N THR A 66 -10.77 -3.95 -5.98
CA THR A 66 -9.54 -4.73 -6.08
C THR A 66 -9.84 -6.20 -6.29
N TYR A 67 -8.85 -6.97 -6.75
CA TYR A 67 -8.91 -8.43 -6.80
C TYR A 67 -7.52 -9.01 -6.60
N GLU A 68 -7.46 -10.25 -6.11
CA GLU A 68 -6.19 -10.97 -5.96
C GLU A 68 -5.90 -11.85 -7.16
N ARG A 69 -4.66 -11.78 -7.65
CA ARG A 69 -4.12 -12.71 -8.64
C ARG A 69 -2.75 -13.25 -8.22
N PRO A 70 -2.32 -14.38 -8.78
CA PRO A 70 -0.93 -14.81 -8.70
C PRO A 70 0.05 -13.71 -9.13
N ALA A 71 1.12 -13.55 -8.35
CA ALA A 71 2.26 -12.75 -8.76
C ALA A 71 2.97 -13.40 -9.95
N THR A 72 3.44 -12.58 -10.89
CA THR A 72 4.43 -13.03 -11.88
C THR A 72 5.78 -13.24 -11.19
N GLU A 73 6.68 -14.01 -11.83
CA GLU A 73 8.03 -14.24 -11.29
C GLU A 73 8.79 -12.93 -11.05
N GLN A 74 8.65 -11.96 -11.96
CA GLN A 74 9.29 -10.66 -11.84
C GLN A 74 8.73 -9.86 -10.66
N GLU A 75 7.41 -9.84 -10.47
CA GLU A 75 6.81 -9.12 -9.34
C GLU A 75 7.16 -9.77 -8.01
N ALA A 76 7.16 -11.10 -7.94
CA ALA A 76 7.60 -11.83 -6.76
C ALA A 76 9.08 -11.53 -6.43
N ALA A 77 9.95 -11.51 -7.45
CA ALA A 77 11.36 -11.16 -7.26
C ALA A 77 11.54 -9.70 -6.78
N THR A 78 10.78 -8.77 -7.34
CA THR A 78 10.77 -7.36 -6.92
C THR A 78 10.31 -7.21 -5.47
N LEU A 79 9.26 -7.93 -5.06
CA LEU A 79 8.78 -7.92 -3.67
C LEU A 79 9.87 -8.40 -2.70
N VAL A 80 10.51 -9.54 -3.00
CA VAL A 80 11.60 -10.07 -2.17
C VAL A 80 12.79 -9.10 -2.12
N ALA A 81 13.14 -8.46 -3.24
CA ALA A 81 14.22 -7.47 -3.27
C ALA A 81 13.87 -6.22 -2.43
N SER A 82 12.63 -5.73 -2.53
CA SER A 82 12.12 -4.59 -1.77
C SER A 82 12.10 -4.88 -0.27
N GLU A 83 11.60 -6.05 0.15
CA GLU A 83 11.60 -6.46 1.55
C GLU A 83 13.02 -6.55 2.12
N ARG A 84 13.97 -7.12 1.35
CA ARG A 84 15.36 -7.19 1.77
C ARG A 84 15.98 -5.80 1.96
N ALA A 85 15.72 -4.88 1.04
CA ALA A 85 16.20 -3.50 1.16
C ALA A 85 15.60 -2.83 2.41
N HIS A 86 14.29 -2.95 2.61
CA HIS A 86 13.60 -2.41 3.78
C HIS A 86 14.18 -2.93 5.10
N TRP A 87 14.35 -4.24 5.24
CA TRP A 87 14.91 -4.83 6.46
C TRP A 87 16.39 -4.49 6.65
N GLY A 88 17.16 -4.36 5.57
CA GLY A 88 18.53 -3.84 5.61
C GLY A 88 18.59 -2.43 6.21
N ASP A 89 17.71 -1.55 5.75
CA ASP A 89 17.61 -0.17 6.26
C ASP A 89 17.19 -0.13 7.72
N GLN A 90 16.18 -0.92 8.12
CA GLN A 90 15.74 -1.04 9.51
C GLN A 90 16.88 -1.52 10.42
N LEU A 91 17.68 -2.50 9.97
CA LEU A 91 18.83 -2.99 10.73
C LEU A 91 19.91 -1.92 10.88
N ASN A 92 20.20 -1.17 9.82
CA ASN A 92 21.17 -0.08 9.87
C ASN A 92 20.73 1.03 10.82
N GLN A 93 19.46 1.43 10.78
CA GLN A 93 18.90 2.39 11.73
C GLN A 93 19.00 1.90 13.18
N ALA A 94 18.71 0.61 13.41
CA ALA A 94 18.86 0.03 14.74
C ALA A 94 20.31 0.04 15.22
N ARG A 95 21.28 -0.27 14.35
CA ARG A 95 22.72 -0.18 14.65
C ARG A 95 23.14 1.24 15.01
N SER A 96 22.76 2.23 14.19
CA SER A 96 23.07 3.63 14.47
C SER A 96 22.51 4.11 15.82
N ARG A 97 21.33 3.62 16.22
CA ARG A 97 20.76 3.91 17.55
C ARG A 97 21.57 3.27 18.68
N VAL A 98 22.05 2.04 18.50
CA VAL A 98 22.92 1.38 19.48
C VAL A 98 24.24 2.13 19.62
N ASP A 99 24.89 2.48 18.50
CA ASP A 99 26.15 3.22 18.49
C ASP A 99 26.00 4.58 19.18
N TYR A 100 24.89 5.28 18.92
CA TYR A 100 24.55 6.52 19.59
C TYR A 100 24.45 6.34 21.12
N CYS A 101 23.74 5.30 21.58
CA CYS A 101 23.60 5.04 23.02
C CYS A 101 24.94 4.68 23.67
N LEU A 102 25.79 3.90 23.01
CA LEU A 102 27.13 3.56 23.50
C LEU A 102 27.99 4.82 23.65
N ALA A 103 28.01 5.69 22.64
CA ALA A 103 28.73 6.96 22.70
C ALA A 103 28.25 7.87 23.85
N GLN A 104 26.94 7.88 24.14
CA GLN A 104 26.40 8.60 25.30
C GLN A 104 26.86 8.00 26.64
N ILE A 105 26.92 6.67 26.75
CA ILE A 105 27.42 5.99 27.96
C ILE A 105 28.90 6.31 28.18
N ASP A 106 29.73 6.25 27.13
CA ASP A 106 31.15 6.54 27.22
C ASP A 106 31.39 8.01 27.62
N GLY A 107 30.63 8.95 27.04
CA GLY A 107 30.68 10.37 27.42
C GLY A 107 30.21 10.66 28.85
N LEU A 108 29.30 9.85 29.40
CA LEU A 108 28.91 9.93 30.82
C LEU A 108 30.01 9.40 31.76
N GLY A 109 30.91 8.55 31.28
CA GLY A 109 32.08 8.05 32.01
C GLY A 109 33.16 9.11 32.21
N GLU A 110 33.33 10.03 31.26
CA GLU A 110 34.33 11.11 31.32
C GLU A 110 33.96 12.26 32.27
N GLY A 111 32.71 12.32 32.74
CA GLY A 111 32.20 13.34 33.68
C GLY A 111 32.22 12.92 35.17
N ARG A 112 32.71 11.72 35.50
CA ARG A 112 32.90 11.23 36.89
C ARG A 112 34.39 11.14 37.23
N ALA A 113 35.04 12.31 37.34
CA ALA A 113 36.33 12.47 38.00
C ALA A 113 36.21 13.60 39.02
#